data_AF-A0A2H6KGH3-F1
#
_entry.id   AF-A0A2H6KGH3-F1
#
_cell.length_a   1.000
_cell.length_b   1.000
_cell.length_c   1.000
_cell.angle_alpha   90.00
_cell.angle_beta   90.00
_cell.angle_gamma   90.00
#
_symmetry.space_group_name_H-M   'P 1'
#
loop_
_entity.id
_entity.type
_entity.pdbx_description
1 polymer ?
#
loop_
_entity_poly.entity_id
_entity_poly.type
_entity_poly.pdbx_seq_one_letter_code
_entity_poly.pdbx_strand_id
1 'polypeptide(L)'
;MDSTESEKLSARSQSGAEVDSQSEKNIDSARSAGSDSMPAASSNADAGRVMRADTGAAGFNALSASTPVCYCVYEEVAQGTFYFQWKASTQEPINNQVMMFVPSKTVPKFKLVNDGGRSELATRVMVGLHVSVAGHHFSQPDKQKFWSSLCLFIKAAKEYKGKLQLFPGWNDIVPYKSDIYFHNGTNTVGVLICSANQVQVTKVGYEPIDLEDVAAIGIAGRANILMANKMSKEQFSQGIRKGGYCLVL
;
A
#
# COMPACT_ATOMS: atom_id res chain seq x y z
N MET A 1 -0.12 59.08 -39.23
CA MET A 1 0.89 58.05 -38.92
C MET A 1 0.11 56.73 -38.93
N ASP A 2 -0.14 56.09 -40.07
CA ASP A 2 0.86 55.55 -41.02
C ASP A 2 1.74 54.55 -40.24
N SER A 3 1.86 53.25 -40.53
CA SER A 3 1.63 52.47 -41.74
C SER A 3 1.82 50.97 -41.37
N THR A 4 1.31 50.05 -42.21
CA THR A 4 1.89 48.74 -42.68
C THR A 4 2.76 47.85 -41.75
N GLU A 5 2.99 46.55 -41.94
CA GLU A 5 2.52 45.39 -42.73
C GLU A 5 3.60 44.30 -42.48
N SER A 6 3.34 43.05 -42.90
CA SER A 6 4.29 41.93 -43.16
C SER A 6 4.32 40.82 -42.08
N GLU A 7 3.83 39.59 -42.34
CA GLU A 7 4.33 38.56 -43.29
C GLU A 7 5.78 38.12 -42.95
N LYS A 8 6.24 36.86 -43.01
CA LYS A 8 5.81 35.59 -43.63
C LYS A 8 6.81 34.48 -43.17
N LEU A 9 6.35 33.23 -43.21
CA LEU A 9 7.06 32.00 -43.66
C LEU A 9 8.44 31.63 -43.06
N SER A 10 8.57 30.37 -42.62
CA SER A 10 9.26 29.36 -43.45
C SER A 10 9.06 27.94 -42.90
N ALA A 11 8.61 27.05 -43.79
CA ALA A 11 8.59 25.60 -43.64
C ALA A 11 9.72 25.00 -44.50
N ARG A 12 10.40 23.96 -43.99
CA ARG A 12 11.14 22.94 -44.77
C ARG A 12 11.53 21.82 -43.77
N SER A 13 10.98 20.60 -43.82
CA SER A 13 11.32 19.46 -44.72
C SER A 13 12.83 19.14 -44.63
N GLN A 14 13.32 17.91 -44.44
CA GLN A 14 12.89 16.64 -45.03
C GLN A 14 13.77 15.48 -44.49
N SER A 15 13.16 14.28 -44.40
CA SER A 15 13.64 12.94 -44.80
C SER A 15 15.02 12.35 -44.40
N GLY A 16 14.98 11.07 -44.02
CA GLY A 16 16.06 10.10 -44.18
C GLY A 16 15.56 8.69 -43.88
N ALA A 17 15.24 7.92 -44.93
CA ALA A 17 14.93 6.49 -44.89
C ALA A 17 16.13 5.69 -45.43
N GLU A 18 16.04 4.36 -45.28
CA GLU A 18 16.83 3.29 -45.92
C GLU A 18 18.10 2.82 -45.17
N VAL A 19 18.49 1.53 -45.10
CA VAL A 19 17.95 0.16 -45.30
C VAL A 19 19.17 -0.79 -45.07
N ASP A 20 18.91 -2.11 -44.95
CA ASP A 20 19.84 -3.25 -45.11
C ASP A 20 20.70 -3.70 -43.90
N SER A 21 21.00 -4.98 -43.67
CA SER A 21 20.48 -6.30 -44.10
C SER A 21 21.33 -7.39 -43.43
N GLN A 22 20.76 -8.60 -43.26
CA GLN A 22 21.43 -9.93 -43.16
C GLN A 22 22.31 -10.22 -41.92
N SER A 23 22.46 -11.43 -41.38
CA SER A 23 21.98 -12.80 -41.66
C SER A 23 22.46 -13.71 -40.51
N GLU A 24 21.65 -14.72 -40.18
CA GLU A 24 21.91 -16.05 -39.61
C GLU A 24 23.30 -16.39 -39.00
N LYS A 25 23.28 -16.99 -37.80
CA LYS A 25 23.99 -18.26 -37.55
C LYS A 25 23.41 -19.04 -36.37
N ASN A 26 22.90 -20.20 -36.77
CA ASN A 26 22.46 -21.35 -36.00
C ASN A 26 23.68 -22.07 -35.38
N ILE A 27 23.64 -22.45 -34.10
CA ILE A 27 24.49 -23.51 -33.54
C ILE A 27 23.66 -24.30 -32.52
N ASP A 28 23.11 -25.41 -33.01
CA ASP A 28 22.81 -26.60 -32.22
C ASP A 28 24.10 -27.23 -31.69
N SER A 29 24.09 -27.66 -30.43
CA SER A 29 24.96 -28.75 -29.98
C SER A 29 24.32 -29.47 -28.79
N ALA A 30 23.65 -30.57 -29.14
CA ALA A 30 23.33 -31.67 -28.25
C ALA A 30 24.61 -32.39 -27.78
N ARG A 31 24.68 -32.73 -26.49
CA ARG A 31 25.50 -33.75 -25.79
C ARG A 31 25.22 -33.56 -24.29
N SER A 32 24.94 -34.52 -23.43
CA SER A 32 24.90 -35.98 -23.49
C SER A 32 24.03 -36.47 -22.34
N ALA A 33 23.45 -37.66 -22.49
CA ALA A 33 22.86 -38.44 -21.43
C ALA A 33 23.90 -38.79 -20.34
N GLY A 34 23.46 -38.81 -19.09
CA GLY A 34 24.24 -39.22 -17.92
C GLY A 34 23.37 -39.20 -16.67
N SER A 35 22.65 -40.31 -16.46
CA SER A 35 22.09 -40.70 -15.17
C SER A 35 23.15 -40.63 -14.09
N ASP A 36 22.88 -39.95 -12.97
CA ASP A 36 23.14 -40.56 -11.67
C ASP A 36 22.28 -39.94 -10.56
N SER A 37 21.83 -40.86 -9.71
CA SER A 37 20.87 -40.68 -8.64
C SER A 37 21.59 -40.50 -7.31
N MET A 38 20.86 -39.97 -6.31
CA MET A 38 21.13 -39.96 -4.85
C MET A 38 21.88 -38.71 -4.30
N PRO A 39 21.73 -38.41 -3.00
CA PRO A 39 20.48 -38.17 -2.28
C PRO A 39 20.48 -36.77 -1.60
N ALA A 40 19.34 -36.42 -1.03
CA ALA A 40 19.10 -35.20 -0.27
C ALA A 40 20.11 -34.98 0.86
N ALA A 41 20.67 -33.77 0.92
CA ALA A 41 21.25 -33.20 2.12
C ALA A 41 20.49 -31.92 2.47
N SER A 42 19.56 -32.06 3.40
CA SER A 42 18.93 -30.97 4.13
C SER A 42 19.98 -30.23 4.96
N SER A 43 20.30 -29.00 4.59
CA SER A 43 21.00 -28.06 5.47
C SER A 43 20.11 -26.85 5.71
N ASN A 44 19.50 -26.85 6.89
CA ASN A 44 18.83 -25.71 7.51
C ASN A 44 19.70 -24.45 7.41
N ALA A 45 19.21 -23.44 6.68
CA ALA A 45 19.57 -22.05 6.91
C ALA A 45 18.30 -21.35 7.40
N ASP A 46 18.13 -21.43 8.72
CA ASP A 46 17.11 -20.77 9.52
C ASP A 46 17.33 -19.25 9.45
N ALA A 47 16.74 -18.63 8.43
CA ALA A 47 16.60 -17.19 8.35
C ALA A 47 15.47 -16.76 9.30
N GLY A 48 15.80 -16.66 10.59
CA GLY A 48 15.13 -15.87 11.63
C GLY A 48 13.65 -15.57 11.39
N ARG A 49 12.82 -16.62 11.29
CA ARG A 49 11.36 -16.45 11.24
C ARG A 49 10.89 -16.16 12.65
N VAL A 50 10.81 -14.87 12.99
CA VAL A 50 10.15 -14.45 14.23
C VAL A 50 8.67 -14.79 14.09
N MET A 51 8.28 -15.97 14.58
CA MET A 51 6.91 -16.30 14.94
C MET A 51 6.52 -15.36 16.08
N ARG A 52 6.06 -14.15 15.76
CA ARG A 52 5.49 -13.25 16.78
C ARG A 52 4.14 -13.83 17.16
N ALA A 53 4.07 -14.33 18.39
CA ALA A 53 2.81 -14.70 19.01
C ALA A 53 1.89 -13.48 18.96
N ASP A 54 0.65 -13.68 18.51
CA ASP A 54 -0.43 -12.72 18.64
C ASP A 54 -0.53 -12.30 20.12
N THR A 55 0.11 -11.20 20.51
CA THR A 55 -0.30 -10.43 21.68
C THR A 55 -1.62 -9.77 21.35
N GLY A 56 -2.65 -10.63 21.24
CA GLY A 56 -4.02 -10.25 20.96
C GLY A 56 -4.51 -9.33 22.05
N ALA A 57 -4.98 -8.16 21.65
CA ALA A 57 -5.89 -7.41 22.49
C ALA A 57 -7.03 -8.36 22.89
N ALA A 58 -7.17 -8.62 24.19
CA ALA A 58 -8.20 -9.53 24.71
C ALA A 58 -9.57 -9.14 24.12
N GLY A 59 -10.19 -10.08 23.38
CA GLY A 59 -11.50 -9.87 22.76
C GLY A 59 -11.50 -9.42 21.28
N PHE A 60 -10.36 -9.38 20.59
CA PHE A 60 -10.36 -9.17 19.13
C PHE A 60 -10.94 -10.39 18.40
N ASN A 61 -11.98 -10.18 17.60
CA ASN A 61 -12.49 -11.15 16.64
C ASN A 61 -12.28 -10.62 15.22
N ALA A 62 -11.40 -11.27 14.47
CA ALA A 62 -11.27 -10.98 13.05
C ALA A 62 -12.59 -11.27 12.33
N LEU A 63 -12.90 -10.46 11.31
CA LEU A 63 -13.99 -10.71 10.38
C LEU A 63 -13.86 -12.14 9.87
N SER A 64 -14.91 -12.92 10.03
CA SER A 64 -15.00 -14.25 9.46
C SER A 64 -15.83 -14.16 8.18
N ALA A 65 -15.28 -14.68 7.08
CA ALA A 65 -15.97 -14.73 5.80
C ALA A 65 -15.61 -16.03 5.08
N SER A 66 -16.63 -16.71 4.56
CA SER A 66 -16.48 -17.84 3.63
C SER A 66 -16.30 -17.40 2.18
N THR A 67 -16.31 -16.09 1.94
CA THR A 67 -16.10 -15.45 0.64
C THR A 67 -14.69 -14.87 0.53
N PRO A 68 -14.22 -14.56 -0.70
CA PRO A 68 -12.90 -13.99 -0.89
C PRO A 68 -12.65 -12.75 -0.05
N VAL A 69 -11.46 -12.66 0.55
CA VAL A 69 -11.01 -11.52 1.37
C VAL A 69 -9.68 -11.00 0.87
N CYS A 70 -9.37 -9.75 1.18
CA CYS A 70 -8.08 -9.15 0.87
C CYS A 70 -7.40 -8.64 2.14
N TYR A 71 -6.13 -9.00 2.29
CA TYR A 71 -5.28 -8.52 3.36
C TYR A 71 -4.23 -7.55 2.83
N CYS A 72 -3.92 -6.54 3.62
CA CYS A 72 -2.74 -5.70 3.46
C CYS A 72 -1.61 -6.35 4.25
N VAL A 73 -0.59 -6.86 3.57
CA VAL A 73 0.57 -7.49 4.19
C VAL A 73 1.77 -6.56 4.04
N TYR A 74 2.51 -6.37 5.13
CA TYR A 74 3.77 -5.64 5.11
C TYR A 74 4.95 -6.61 5.26
N GLU A 75 5.95 -6.46 4.42
CA GLU A 75 7.22 -7.16 4.54
C GLU A 75 8.38 -6.19 4.36
N GLU A 76 9.48 -6.41 5.09
CA GLU A 76 10.66 -5.55 5.05
C GLU A 76 11.56 -5.79 3.81
N VAL A 77 11.07 -6.55 2.83
CA VAL A 77 11.76 -6.80 1.56
C VAL A 77 11.81 -5.54 0.69
N ALA A 78 12.92 -5.38 -0.04
CA ALA A 78 13.14 -4.25 -0.95
C ALA A 78 12.90 -2.86 -0.31
N GLN A 79 13.40 -2.66 0.91
CA GLN A 79 13.19 -1.41 1.67
C GLN A 79 11.71 -1.15 1.99
N GLY A 80 11.01 -2.22 2.38
CA GLY A 80 9.60 -2.20 2.75
C GLY A 80 8.69 -2.31 1.54
N THR A 81 7.83 -3.32 1.54
CA THR A 81 6.84 -3.54 0.49
C THR A 81 5.49 -3.91 1.11
N PHE A 82 4.43 -3.27 0.61
CA PHE A 82 3.06 -3.66 0.88
C PHE A 82 2.53 -4.53 -0.24
N TYR A 83 1.75 -5.54 0.13
CA TYR A 83 1.10 -6.46 -0.79
C TYR A 83 -0.41 -6.47 -0.56
N PHE A 84 -1.16 -6.58 -1.65
CA PHE A 84 -2.48 -7.20 -1.59
C PHE A 84 -2.30 -8.71 -1.54
N GLN A 85 -2.87 -9.34 -0.53
CA GLN A 85 -2.97 -10.79 -0.44
C GLN A 85 -4.44 -11.18 -0.44
N TRP A 86 -4.90 -11.68 -1.57
CA TRP A 86 -6.23 -12.27 -1.70
C TRP A 86 -6.23 -13.70 -1.19
N LYS A 87 -7.31 -14.06 -0.52
CA LYS A 87 -7.59 -15.41 0.01
C LYS A 87 -9.04 -15.77 -0.29
N ALA A 88 -9.33 -17.06 -0.45
CA ALA A 88 -10.68 -17.51 -0.77
C ALA A 88 -11.63 -17.36 0.42
N SER A 89 -11.09 -17.38 1.64
CA SER A 89 -11.81 -17.15 2.89
C SER A 89 -10.85 -16.71 3.99
N THR A 90 -11.39 -16.38 5.16
CA THR A 90 -10.61 -16.01 6.35
C THR A 90 -10.05 -17.20 7.12
N GLN A 91 -10.32 -18.43 6.67
CA GLN A 91 -9.79 -19.66 7.26
C GLN A 91 -8.36 -19.94 6.84
N GLU A 92 -7.91 -19.35 5.73
CA GLU A 92 -6.55 -19.50 5.26
C GLU A 92 -5.59 -18.68 6.14
N PRO A 93 -4.52 -19.29 6.68
CA PRO A 93 -3.60 -18.59 7.55
C PRO A 93 -2.85 -17.50 6.79
N ILE A 94 -2.63 -16.37 7.45
CA ILE A 94 -1.84 -15.26 6.95
C ILE A 94 -0.97 -14.68 8.05
N ASN A 95 0.23 -14.22 7.68
CA ASN A 95 1.18 -13.60 8.59
C ASN A 95 1.41 -12.15 8.17
N ASN A 96 1.88 -11.32 9.10
CA ASN A 96 2.27 -9.93 8.87
C ASN A 96 1.17 -9.05 8.26
N GLN A 97 -0.08 -9.39 8.51
CA GLN A 97 -1.25 -8.62 8.09
C GLN A 97 -1.40 -7.37 8.95
N VAL A 98 -1.57 -6.24 8.28
CA VAL A 98 -1.81 -4.93 8.90
C VAL A 98 -3.31 -4.70 9.04
N MET A 99 -4.06 -4.96 7.96
CA MET A 99 -5.50 -4.76 7.87
C MET A 99 -6.08 -5.74 6.86
N MET A 100 -7.39 -5.94 6.90
CA MET A 100 -8.14 -6.70 5.89
C MET A 100 -9.38 -5.96 5.47
N PHE A 101 -9.93 -6.33 4.31
CA PHE A 101 -11.33 -6.05 4.01
C PHE A 101 -12.04 -7.26 3.43
N VAL A 102 -13.33 -7.35 3.74
CA VAL A 102 -14.26 -8.29 3.12
C VAL A 102 -15.02 -7.52 2.03
N PRO A 103 -14.77 -7.78 0.74
CA PRO A 103 -15.45 -7.12 -0.37
C PRO A 103 -16.93 -7.50 -0.43
N SER A 104 -17.78 -6.53 -0.77
CA SER A 104 -19.18 -6.82 -1.13
C SER A 104 -19.34 -7.05 -2.63
N LYS A 105 -18.43 -6.52 -3.45
CA LYS A 105 -18.38 -6.78 -4.90
C LYS A 105 -17.72 -8.12 -5.20
N THR A 106 -18.11 -8.72 -6.33
CA THR A 106 -17.49 -9.94 -6.84
C THR A 106 -15.99 -9.74 -7.10
N VAL A 107 -15.17 -10.61 -6.52
CA VAL A 107 -13.72 -10.62 -6.75
C VAL A 107 -13.41 -11.43 -8.01
N PRO A 108 -12.69 -10.86 -9.00
CA PRO A 108 -12.29 -11.62 -10.18
C PRO A 108 -11.42 -12.83 -9.79
N LYS A 109 -11.71 -14.00 -10.36
CA LYS A 109 -11.00 -15.25 -10.03
C LYS A 109 -9.48 -15.14 -10.16
N PHE A 110 -8.99 -14.40 -11.16
CA PHE A 110 -7.55 -14.22 -11.37
C PHE A 110 -6.83 -13.57 -10.19
N LYS A 111 -7.53 -12.73 -9.38
CA LYS A 111 -6.96 -12.13 -8.17
C LYS A 111 -6.64 -13.15 -7.09
N LEU A 112 -7.27 -14.33 -7.12
CA LEU A 112 -7.07 -15.40 -6.14
C LEU A 112 -6.03 -16.42 -6.59
N VAL A 113 -5.91 -16.68 -7.89
CA VAL A 113 -5.04 -17.74 -8.43
C VAL A 113 -3.69 -17.21 -8.90
N ASN A 114 -3.62 -15.98 -9.39
CA ASN A 114 -2.37 -15.43 -9.88
C ASN A 114 -1.41 -15.16 -8.72
N ASP A 115 -0.18 -15.67 -8.82
CA ASP A 115 0.86 -15.57 -7.79
C ASP A 115 0.35 -15.93 -6.37
N GLY A 116 -0.49 -16.97 -6.26
CA GLY A 116 -1.07 -17.38 -4.98
C GLY A 116 -1.98 -16.33 -4.33
N GLY A 117 -2.58 -15.46 -5.15
CA GLY A 117 -3.42 -14.35 -4.72
C GLY A 117 -2.65 -13.11 -4.29
N ARG A 118 -1.34 -13.10 -4.48
CA ARG A 118 -0.45 -12.02 -4.06
C ARG A 118 -0.23 -11.02 -5.20
N SER A 119 -0.20 -9.74 -4.87
CA SER A 119 0.21 -8.69 -5.81
C SER A 119 0.80 -7.51 -5.06
N GLU A 120 1.84 -6.90 -5.62
CA GLU A 120 2.46 -5.71 -5.03
C GLU A 120 1.49 -4.52 -5.02
N LEU A 121 1.35 -3.90 -3.87
CA LEU A 121 0.64 -2.63 -3.71
C LEU A 121 1.61 -1.46 -3.83
N ALA A 122 2.72 -1.51 -3.11
CA ALA A 122 3.75 -0.48 -3.15
C ALA A 122 5.08 -1.04 -2.64
N THR A 123 6.17 -0.78 -3.36
CA THR A 123 7.53 -1.19 -2.98
C THR A 123 8.41 0.02 -2.60
N ARG A 124 9.50 -0.23 -1.87
CA ARG A 124 10.47 0.78 -1.44
C ARG A 124 9.81 1.88 -0.62
N VAL A 125 8.94 1.51 0.31
CA VAL A 125 8.15 2.48 1.10
C VAL A 125 8.91 3.06 2.29
N MET A 126 10.10 2.54 2.61
CA MET A 126 11.01 3.09 3.62
C MET A 126 12.15 3.93 3.02
N VAL A 127 12.16 4.16 1.71
CA VAL A 127 13.24 4.92 1.06
C VAL A 127 13.14 6.37 1.47
N GLY A 128 14.21 6.90 2.05
CA GLY A 128 14.30 8.30 2.40
C GLY A 128 14.40 9.20 1.17
N LEU A 129 13.81 10.38 1.25
CA LEU A 129 14.10 11.47 0.32
C LEU A 129 15.51 11.97 0.61
N HIS A 130 16.38 11.94 -0.40
CA HIS A 130 17.68 12.60 -0.33
C HIS A 130 17.48 14.11 -0.48
N VAL A 131 17.59 14.83 0.63
CA VAL A 131 17.59 16.29 0.63
C VAL A 131 19.03 16.75 0.75
N SER A 132 19.51 17.49 -0.25
CA SER A 132 20.78 18.20 -0.17
C SER A 132 20.52 19.65 0.18
N VAL A 133 21.01 20.10 1.34
CA VAL A 133 20.99 21.52 1.73
C VAL A 133 22.42 21.92 2.04
N ALA A 134 22.91 22.95 1.36
CA ALA A 134 24.25 23.51 1.57
C ALA A 134 25.39 22.45 1.54
N GLY A 135 25.32 21.48 0.62
CA GLY A 135 26.34 20.43 0.48
C GLY A 135 26.33 19.36 1.57
N HIS A 136 25.35 19.38 2.49
CA HIS A 136 25.11 18.29 3.43
C HIS A 136 23.97 17.40 2.92
N HIS A 137 24.22 16.10 2.86
CA HIS A 137 23.24 15.10 2.46
C HIS A 137 22.50 14.59 3.69
N PHE A 138 21.20 14.89 3.78
CA PHE A 138 20.32 14.30 4.78
C PHE A 138 19.34 13.37 4.08
N SER A 139 19.35 12.07 4.43
CA SER A 139 18.26 11.17 4.05
C SER A 139 17.17 11.26 5.12
N GLN A 140 16.06 11.93 4.80
CA GLN A 140 14.89 11.87 5.68
C GLN A 140 13.98 10.73 5.24
N PRO A 141 13.56 9.81 6.12
CA PRO A 141 12.63 8.75 5.76
C PRO A 141 11.36 9.36 5.16
N ASP A 142 11.01 8.98 3.93
CA ASP A 142 9.79 9.45 3.27
C ASP A 142 8.59 8.70 3.83
N LYS A 143 8.14 9.15 5.01
CA LYS A 143 6.94 8.63 5.66
C LYS A 143 5.69 8.85 4.81
N GLN A 144 5.71 9.82 3.89
CA GLN A 144 4.58 10.11 3.00
C GLN A 144 4.33 8.95 2.05
N LYS A 145 5.39 8.38 1.46
CA LYS A 145 5.24 7.20 0.58
C LYS A 145 4.66 6.01 1.34
N PHE A 146 5.14 5.74 2.55
CA PHE A 146 4.58 4.71 3.42
C PHE A 146 3.08 4.94 3.72
N TRP A 147 2.71 6.12 4.21
CA TRP A 147 1.31 6.43 4.54
C TRP A 147 0.40 6.46 3.31
N SER A 148 0.90 6.95 2.17
CA SER A 148 0.15 6.93 0.92
C SER A 148 -0.20 5.51 0.47
N SER A 149 0.70 4.55 0.70
CA SER A 149 0.49 3.14 0.35
C SER A 149 -0.65 2.52 1.16
N LEU A 150 -0.72 2.82 2.46
CA LEU A 150 -1.85 2.39 3.29
C LEU A 150 -3.17 3.02 2.83
N CYS A 151 -3.17 4.30 2.48
CA CYS A 151 -4.37 4.95 1.91
C CYS A 151 -4.82 4.30 0.60
N LEU A 152 -3.89 3.84 -0.25
CA LEU A 152 -4.24 3.12 -1.49
C LEU A 152 -4.94 1.79 -1.21
N PHE A 153 -4.51 1.04 -0.19
CA PHE A 153 -5.22 -0.17 0.22
C PHE A 153 -6.65 0.13 0.68
N ILE A 154 -6.83 1.15 1.52
CA ILE A 154 -8.15 1.55 2.02
C ILE A 154 -9.04 2.07 0.88
N LYS A 155 -8.46 2.82 -0.08
CA LYS A 155 -9.17 3.24 -1.28
C LYS A 155 -9.65 2.03 -2.08
N ALA A 156 -8.82 1.00 -2.27
CA ALA A 156 -9.22 -0.23 -2.93
C ALA A 156 -10.36 -0.92 -2.15
N ALA A 157 -10.29 -0.99 -0.82
CA ALA A 157 -11.38 -1.52 -0.01
C ALA A 157 -12.70 -0.77 -0.28
N LYS A 158 -12.68 0.56 -0.36
CA LYS A 158 -13.86 1.37 -0.73
C LYS A 158 -14.36 1.05 -2.15
N GLU A 159 -13.46 0.92 -3.13
CA GLU A 159 -13.83 0.55 -4.51
C GLU A 159 -14.55 -0.80 -4.57
N TYR A 160 -14.17 -1.76 -3.73
CA TYR A 160 -14.83 -3.06 -3.57
C TYR A 160 -16.09 -3.03 -2.68
N LYS A 161 -16.50 -1.85 -2.19
CA LYS A 161 -17.54 -1.69 -1.16
C LYS A 161 -17.30 -2.64 0.02
N GLY A 162 -16.04 -2.74 0.43
CA GLY A 162 -15.59 -3.69 1.42
C GLY A 162 -15.74 -3.17 2.84
N LYS A 163 -15.99 -4.11 3.77
CA LYS A 163 -15.89 -3.88 5.21
C LYS A 163 -14.43 -4.00 5.62
N LEU A 164 -13.82 -2.90 6.03
CA LEU A 164 -12.43 -2.81 6.44
C LEU A 164 -12.27 -3.13 7.93
N GLN A 165 -11.23 -3.86 8.30
CA GLN A 165 -10.85 -4.10 9.69
C GLN A 165 -9.34 -4.01 9.85
N LEU A 166 -8.90 -3.34 10.91
CA LEU A 166 -7.49 -3.19 11.28
C LEU A 166 -7.11 -4.27 12.30
N PHE A 167 -5.91 -4.86 12.19
CA PHE A 167 -5.48 -5.89 13.14
C PHE A 167 -4.81 -5.29 14.38
N PRO A 168 -4.98 -5.92 15.56
CA PRO A 168 -4.16 -5.60 16.73
C PRO A 168 -2.68 -5.84 16.42
N GLY A 169 -1.81 -5.01 16.98
CA GLY A 169 -0.35 -5.16 16.81
C GLY A 169 0.19 -4.75 15.44
N TRP A 170 -0.62 -4.22 14.51
CA TRP A 170 -0.14 -3.80 13.19
C TRP A 170 1.02 -2.77 13.27
N ASN A 171 0.97 -1.91 14.28
CA ASN A 171 1.99 -0.89 14.57
C ASN A 171 3.34 -1.49 15.04
N ASP A 172 3.38 -2.78 15.38
CA ASP A 172 4.60 -3.52 15.72
C ASP A 172 5.15 -4.28 14.50
N ILE A 173 4.36 -4.39 13.43
CA ILE A 173 4.75 -4.97 12.13
C ILE A 173 5.40 -3.91 11.25
N VAL A 174 4.87 -2.68 11.25
CA VAL A 174 5.30 -1.61 10.35
C VAL A 174 6.40 -0.71 10.95
N PRO A 175 7.27 -0.10 10.13
CA PRO A 175 8.39 0.72 10.59
C PRO A 175 7.97 2.09 11.15
N TYR A 176 6.83 2.63 10.72
CA TYR A 176 6.36 3.96 11.11
C TYR A 176 5.03 3.88 11.85
N LYS A 177 5.11 4.04 13.17
CA LYS A 177 3.95 4.11 14.05
C LYS A 177 3.05 5.26 13.66
N SER A 178 1.80 4.97 13.37
CA SER A 178 0.81 5.96 12.92
C SER A 178 -0.60 5.62 13.38
N ASP A 179 -1.48 6.60 13.25
CA ASP A 179 -2.92 6.48 13.47
C ASP A 179 -3.65 6.78 12.15
N ILE A 180 -4.81 6.15 11.96
CA ILE A 180 -5.64 6.27 10.76
C ILE A 180 -6.92 7.01 11.11
N TYR A 181 -7.26 8.00 10.30
CA TYR A 181 -8.38 8.92 10.49
C TYR A 181 -9.28 8.88 9.26
N PHE A 182 -10.59 8.92 9.48
CA PHE A 182 -11.59 9.03 8.43
C PHE A 182 -12.40 10.32 8.62
N HIS A 183 -12.62 11.02 7.52
CA HIS A 183 -13.60 12.09 7.44
C HIS A 183 -14.82 11.54 6.71
N ASN A 184 -15.99 11.61 7.34
CA ASN A 184 -17.24 11.20 6.73
C ASN A 184 -17.91 12.39 6.03
N GLY A 185 -18.69 12.13 4.98
CA GLY A 185 -19.44 13.15 4.23
C GLY A 185 -20.39 13.99 5.09
N THR A 186 -20.72 13.56 6.31
CA THR A 186 -21.53 14.28 7.30
C THR A 186 -20.73 15.28 8.16
N ASN A 187 -19.46 15.55 7.79
CA ASN A 187 -18.50 16.40 8.51
C ASN A 187 -18.05 15.87 9.87
N THR A 188 -18.30 14.60 10.18
CA THR A 188 -17.78 13.94 11.38
C THR A 188 -16.43 13.29 11.08
N VAL A 189 -15.52 13.37 12.05
CA VAL A 189 -14.24 12.65 11.98
C VAL A 189 -14.40 11.35 12.77
N GLY A 190 -14.32 10.22 12.09
CA GLY A 190 -14.16 8.90 12.72
C GLY A 190 -12.67 8.60 12.89
N VAL A 191 -12.25 8.09 14.05
CA VAL A 191 -10.84 7.80 14.31
C VAL A 191 -10.65 6.32 14.60
N LEU A 192 -9.77 5.67 13.84
CA LEU A 192 -9.17 4.39 14.19
C LEU A 192 -7.92 4.68 15.03
N ILE A 193 -8.11 4.84 16.34
CA ILE A 193 -7.00 5.06 17.28
C ILE A 193 -6.38 3.70 17.61
N CYS A 194 -5.10 3.52 17.32
CA CYS A 194 -4.31 2.39 17.82
C CYS A 194 -3.29 2.88 18.84
N SER A 195 -3.79 3.31 20.00
CA SER A 195 -2.99 3.61 21.18
C SER A 195 -3.81 3.38 22.45
N ALA A 196 -3.20 2.71 23.43
CA ALA A 196 -3.85 2.28 24.66
C ALA A 196 -4.18 3.41 25.66
N ASN A 197 -4.00 4.70 25.33
CA ASN A 197 -4.35 5.80 26.24
C ASN A 197 -4.99 6.99 25.51
N GLN A 198 -6.30 7.12 25.73
CA GLN A 198 -7.15 8.32 25.79
C GLN A 198 -7.00 9.43 24.72
N VAL A 199 -8.04 9.62 23.88
CA VAL A 199 -8.87 10.84 23.74
C VAL A 199 -10.19 10.48 23.05
N GLN A 200 -11.29 11.13 23.47
CA GLN A 200 -12.67 10.98 23.00
C GLN A 200 -12.86 11.43 21.54
N VAL A 201 -12.83 10.47 20.62
CA VAL A 201 -13.51 10.46 19.32
C VAL A 201 -14.10 9.05 19.20
N THR A 202 -15.31 8.88 18.63
CA THR A 202 -16.05 7.59 18.65
C THR A 202 -15.10 6.43 18.39
N LYS A 203 -14.82 5.65 19.46
CA LYS A 203 -13.75 4.65 19.50
C LYS A 203 -14.05 3.59 18.44
N VAL A 204 -13.43 3.71 17.28
CA VAL A 204 -13.36 2.58 16.37
C VAL A 204 -12.22 1.72 16.87
N GLY A 205 -12.60 0.61 17.50
CA GLY A 205 -11.67 -0.43 17.91
C GLY A 205 -11.18 -1.22 16.70
N TYR A 206 -10.88 -2.48 16.92
CA TYR A 206 -10.66 -3.44 15.85
C TYR A 206 -11.96 -3.89 15.18
N GLU A 207 -12.98 -3.04 15.22
CA GLU A 207 -14.31 -3.34 14.70
C GLU A 207 -14.35 -3.10 13.18
N PRO A 208 -15.15 -3.89 12.44
CA PRO A 208 -15.36 -3.68 11.02
C PRO A 208 -15.99 -2.32 10.71
N ILE A 209 -15.53 -1.67 9.64
CA ILE A 209 -16.00 -0.35 9.19
C ILE A 209 -16.47 -0.41 7.74
N ASP A 210 -17.62 0.18 7.48
CA ASP A 210 -18.11 0.46 6.12
C ASP A 210 -17.51 1.78 5.60
N LEU A 211 -16.98 1.76 4.38
CA LEU A 211 -16.25 2.91 3.79
C LEU A 211 -17.12 3.76 2.84
N GLU A 212 -18.43 3.52 2.76
CA GLU A 212 -19.34 4.16 1.80
C GLU A 212 -19.34 5.69 1.95
N ASP A 213 -19.52 6.18 3.18
CA ASP A 213 -19.62 7.60 3.50
C ASP A 213 -18.26 8.29 3.76
N VAL A 214 -17.16 7.57 3.67
CA VAL A 214 -15.83 8.13 3.94
C VAL A 214 -15.41 9.03 2.79
N ALA A 215 -15.30 10.33 3.03
CA ALA A 215 -14.92 11.34 2.05
C ALA A 215 -13.41 11.60 2.00
N ALA A 216 -12.67 11.34 3.08
CA ALA A 216 -11.22 11.42 3.09
C ALA A 216 -10.58 10.48 4.12
N ILE A 217 -9.35 10.08 3.85
CA ILE A 217 -8.49 9.27 4.70
C ILE A 217 -7.29 10.12 5.11
N GLY A 218 -6.97 10.14 6.40
CA GLY A 218 -5.77 10.76 6.94
C GLY A 218 -4.94 9.71 7.67
N ILE A 219 -3.64 9.74 7.48
CA ILE A 219 -2.70 8.93 8.27
C ILE A 219 -1.58 9.83 8.74
N ALA A 220 -1.30 9.82 10.04
CA ALA A 220 -0.25 10.65 10.60
C ALA A 220 0.44 9.96 11.78
N GLY A 221 1.61 10.45 12.16
CA GLY A 221 2.26 10.01 13.40
C GLY A 221 1.42 10.36 14.63
N ARG A 222 1.71 9.72 15.77
CA ARG A 222 0.95 9.81 17.05
C ARG A 222 0.93 11.18 17.75
N ALA A 223 1.29 12.26 17.06
CA ALA A 223 1.02 13.59 17.57
C ALA A 223 -0.48 13.89 17.41
N ASN A 224 -1.12 14.44 18.43
CA ASN A 224 -2.56 14.77 18.42
C ASN A 224 -2.90 15.83 17.36
N ILE A 225 -2.99 15.42 16.10
CA ILE A 225 -3.17 16.34 14.97
C ILE A 225 -4.63 16.79 14.84
N LEU A 226 -5.59 16.01 15.35
CA LEU A 226 -7.02 16.31 15.26
C LEU A 226 -7.72 16.08 16.61
N MET A 227 -8.08 17.15 17.31
CA MET A 227 -8.87 17.09 18.56
C MET A 227 -10.34 17.49 18.38
N ALA A 228 -10.78 17.80 17.16
CA ALA A 228 -12.14 18.23 16.88
C ALA A 228 -12.99 17.08 16.33
N ASN A 229 -14.15 16.82 16.95
CA ASN A 229 -15.10 15.78 16.52
C ASN A 229 -15.83 16.12 15.20
N LYS A 230 -15.85 17.40 14.82
CA LYS A 230 -16.50 17.90 13.60
C LYS A 230 -15.59 18.91 12.93
N MET A 231 -15.30 18.70 11.66
CA MET A 231 -14.54 19.66 10.85
C MET A 231 -14.85 19.47 9.36
N SER A 232 -14.63 20.51 8.55
CA SER A 232 -14.80 20.39 7.11
C SER A 232 -13.75 19.46 6.51
N LYS A 233 -14.03 18.92 5.32
CA LYS A 233 -13.09 18.07 4.58
C LYS A 233 -11.76 18.79 4.31
N GLU A 234 -11.82 20.07 3.99
CA GLU A 234 -10.66 20.92 3.73
C GLU A 234 -9.84 21.10 5.01
N GLN A 235 -10.49 21.42 6.13
CA GLN A 235 -9.83 21.54 7.45
C GLN A 235 -9.18 20.22 7.88
N PHE A 236 -9.86 19.10 7.68
CA PHE A 236 -9.31 17.76 7.92
C PHE A 236 -8.05 17.52 7.08
N SER A 237 -8.14 17.77 5.77
CA SER A 237 -7.03 17.54 4.85
C SER A 237 -5.81 18.40 5.15
N GLN A 238 -6.02 19.69 5.47
CA GLN A 238 -4.95 20.61 5.83
C GLN A 238 -4.35 20.26 7.20
N GLY A 239 -5.18 19.85 8.16
CA GLY A 239 -4.72 19.40 9.47
C GLY A 239 -3.76 18.22 9.37
N ILE A 240 -4.18 17.16 8.67
CA ILE A 240 -3.36 15.95 8.47
C ILE A 240 -2.06 16.25 7.72
N ARG A 241 -2.11 17.05 6.66
CA ARG A 241 -0.94 17.35 5.80
C ARG A 241 0.20 18.07 6.52
N LYS A 242 -0.01 18.63 7.71
CA LYS A 242 1.05 19.24 8.52
C LYS A 242 2.07 18.23 9.06
N GLY A 243 1.72 16.95 9.16
CA GLY A 243 2.60 15.91 9.71
C GLY A 243 2.26 14.48 9.28
N GLY A 244 1.43 14.35 8.25
CA GLY A 244 0.85 13.10 7.78
C GLY A 244 0.54 13.15 6.29
N TYR A 245 -0.13 12.12 5.81
CA TYR A 245 -0.63 11.99 4.45
C TYR A 245 -2.17 11.97 4.44
N CYS A 246 -2.77 12.69 3.50
CA CYS A 246 -4.23 12.73 3.35
C CYS A 246 -4.65 12.45 1.91
N LEU A 247 -5.52 11.46 1.75
CA LEU A 247 -6.16 11.09 0.49
C LEU A 247 -7.65 11.46 0.53
N VAL A 248 -8.09 12.31 -0.40
CA VAL A 248 -9.51 12.57 -0.62
C VAL A 248 -10.05 11.51 -1.59
N LEU A 249 -11.21 10.92 -1.24
CA LEU A 249 -11.82 9.79 -1.95
C LEU A 249 -12.90 10.20 -2.94
#